data_AF-A0A962BJI9-F1
#
_entry.id   AF-A0A962BJI9-F1
#
_cell.length_a   1.000
_cell.length_b   1.000
_cell.length_c   1.000
_cell.angle_alpha   90.00
_cell.angle_beta   90.00
_cell.angle_gamma   90.00
#
_symmetry.space_group_name_H-M   'P 1'
#
loop_
_entity.id
_entity.type
_entity.pdbx_description
1 polymer ?
#
loop_
_entity_poly.entity_id
_entity_poly.type
_entity_poly.pdbx_seq_one_letter_code
_entity_poly.pdbx_strand_id
1 'polypeptide(L)'
;MIDITDKDIKIIKGIVSLICPDAKLYAFGSRVTGDAKPVSDLDVVLKSDHKISMTDILDIKELLKASPLLFSVDVMDWNSLGEGFRQSIEKDLREII
;
A
#
# COMPACT_ATOMS: atom_id res chain seq x y z
N MET A 1 4.59 -11.97 -7.76
CA MET A 1 3.76 -11.21 -8.70
C MET A 1 2.63 -10.63 -7.90
N ILE A 2 2.26 -9.36 -8.11
CA ILE A 2 1.17 -8.70 -7.38
C ILE A 2 -0.03 -8.64 -8.33
N ASP A 3 -1.21 -9.06 -7.88
CA ASP A 3 -2.43 -9.10 -8.69
C ASP A 3 -3.06 -7.70 -8.82
N ILE A 4 -2.38 -6.83 -9.57
CA ILE A 4 -2.79 -5.48 -9.97
C ILE A 4 -2.21 -5.13 -11.34
N THR A 5 -2.84 -4.22 -12.07
CA THR A 5 -2.36 -3.81 -13.40
C THR A 5 -1.33 -2.67 -13.32
N ASP A 6 -0.55 -2.48 -14.39
CA ASP A 6 0.36 -1.32 -14.50
C ASP A 6 -0.37 0.02 -14.38
N LYS A 7 -1.64 0.08 -14.78
CA LYS A 7 -2.48 1.28 -14.64
C LYS A 7 -2.77 1.54 -13.16
N ASP A 8 -3.12 0.51 -12.40
CA ASP A 8 -3.37 0.62 -10.96
C ASP A 8 -2.10 1.06 -10.24
N ILE A 9 -0.95 0.46 -10.57
CA ILE A 9 0.36 0.84 -10.03
C ILE A 9 0.63 2.33 -10.27
N LYS A 10 0.39 2.84 -11.49
CA LYS A 10 0.60 4.26 -11.81
C LYS A 10 -0.29 5.19 -10.99
N ILE A 11 -1.56 4.81 -10.78
CA ILE A 11 -2.49 5.60 -9.96
C ILE A 11 -2.01 5.63 -8.51
N ILE A 12 -1.73 4.46 -7.92
CA ILE A 12 -1.31 4.34 -6.52
C ILE A 12 -0.01 5.11 -6.30
N LYS A 13 0.99 4.89 -7.17
CA LYS A 13 2.26 5.61 -7.11
C LYS A 13 2.08 7.12 -7.22
N GLY A 14 1.26 7.57 -8.17
CA GLY A 14 1.03 9.00 -8.40
C GLY A 14 0.44 9.69 -7.15
N ILE A 15 -0.53 9.05 -6.50
CA ILE A 15 -1.17 9.57 -5.28
C ILE A 15 -0.20 9.53 -4.10
N VAL A 16 0.50 8.41 -3.88
CA VAL A 16 1.47 8.30 -2.77
C VAL A 16 2.59 9.31 -2.94
N SER A 17 3.12 9.49 -4.16
CA SER A 17 4.24 10.41 -4.42
C SER A 17 3.86 11.88 -4.26
N LEU A 18 2.56 12.22 -4.34
CA LEU A 18 2.07 13.59 -4.12
C LEU A 18 2.22 14.02 -2.65
N ILE A 19 2.10 13.06 -1.72
CA ILE A 19 2.07 13.31 -0.27
C ILE A 19 3.37 12.85 0.40
N CYS A 20 3.87 11.67 0.02
CA CYS A 20 5.07 11.05 0.57
C CYS A 20 6.03 10.64 -0.56
N PRO A 21 6.73 11.59 -1.21
CA PRO A 21 7.59 11.32 -2.37
C PRO A 21 8.76 10.37 -2.07
N ASP A 22 9.24 10.34 -0.83
CA ASP A 22 10.38 9.52 -0.42
C ASP A 22 9.97 8.13 0.10
N ALA A 23 8.66 7.84 0.16
CA ALA A 23 8.17 6.56 0.65
C ALA A 23 8.24 5.47 -0.42
N LYS A 24 8.83 4.33 -0.04
CA LYS A 24 8.79 3.09 -0.82
C LYS A 24 7.49 2.35 -0.58
N LEU A 25 6.95 1.77 -1.64
CA LEU A 25 5.63 1.15 -1.65
C LEU A 25 5.77 -0.37 -1.67
N TYR A 26 5.27 -1.04 -0.65
CA TYR A 26 5.25 -2.50 -0.59
C TYR A 26 3.81 -3.01 -0.50
N ALA A 27 3.49 -4.06 -1.25
CA ALA A 27 2.26 -4.81 -1.08
C ALA A 27 2.49 -6.07 -0.25
N PHE A 28 1.44 -6.53 0.43
CA PHE A 28 1.37 -7.85 1.05
C PHE A 28 -0.07 -8.39 0.95
N GLY A 29 -0.36 -9.49 1.64
CA GLY A 29 -1.72 -10.02 1.73
C GLY A 29 -2.18 -10.76 0.48
N SER A 30 -3.50 -10.84 0.30
CA SER A 30 -4.13 -11.79 -0.63
C SER A 30 -3.73 -11.58 -2.10
N ARG A 31 -3.52 -10.32 -2.52
CA ARG A 31 -3.08 -9.95 -3.87
C ARG A 31 -1.61 -10.28 -4.14
N VAL A 32 -0.86 -10.66 -3.11
CA VAL A 32 0.53 -11.12 -3.22
C VAL A 32 0.64 -12.64 -3.10
N THR A 33 -0.15 -13.26 -2.22
CA THR A 33 -0.12 -14.71 -1.98
C THR A 33 -0.86 -15.52 -3.04
N GLY A 34 -1.72 -14.87 -3.85
CA GLY A 34 -2.51 -15.51 -4.90
C GLY A 34 -3.92 -15.94 -4.45
N ASP A 35 -4.32 -15.54 -3.24
CA ASP A 35 -5.64 -15.84 -2.66
C ASP A 35 -6.67 -14.73 -2.91
N ALA A 36 -6.29 -13.70 -3.67
CA ALA A 36 -7.15 -12.56 -3.96
C ALA A 36 -8.39 -12.94 -4.77
N LYS A 37 -9.51 -12.33 -4.40
CA LYS A 37 -10.73 -12.26 -5.20
C LYS A 37 -10.74 -10.93 -5.95
N PRO A 38 -11.55 -10.79 -7.02
CA PRO A 38 -11.65 -9.53 -7.76
C PRO A 38 -11.93 -8.30 -6.87
N VAL A 39 -12.73 -8.49 -5.82
CA VAL A 39 -13.13 -7.45 -4.86
C VAL A 39 -12.22 -7.35 -3.62
N SER A 40 -11.17 -8.17 -3.53
CA SER A 40 -10.20 -8.08 -2.44
C SER A 40 -9.55 -6.70 -2.44
N ASP A 41 -9.24 -6.18 -1.26
CA ASP A 41 -8.39 -5.01 -1.11
C ASP A 41 -6.95 -5.29 -1.55
N LEU A 42 -6.19 -4.21 -1.70
CA LEU A 42 -4.74 -4.24 -1.81
C LEU A 42 -4.15 -3.72 -0.49
N ASP A 43 -3.51 -4.60 0.26
CA ASP A 43 -2.79 -4.24 1.48
C ASP A 43 -1.43 -3.64 1.13
N VAL A 44 -1.19 -2.43 1.61
CA VAL A 44 -0.01 -1.63 1.27
C VAL A 44 0.66 -1.10 2.53
N VAL A 45 1.98 -1.22 2.56
CA VAL A 45 2.85 -0.57 3.53
C VAL A 45 3.72 0.47 2.83
N LEU A 46 3.76 1.66 3.41
CA LEU A 46 4.72 2.70 3.08
C LEU A 46 5.93 2.57 4.01
N LYS A 47 7.13 2.42 3.43
CA LYS A 47 8.41 2.46 4.16
C LYS A 47 9.11 3.77 3.86
N SER A 48 9.38 4.56 4.89
CA SER A 48 10.21 5.76 4.80
C SER A 48 11.14 5.85 6.02
N ASP A 49 12.08 6.80 6.02
CA ASP A 49 13.04 6.97 7.12
C ASP A 49 12.37 7.48 8.41
N HIS A 50 11.17 8.03 8.30
CA HIS A 50 10.44 8.64 9.40
C HIS A 50 9.02 8.10 9.50
N LYS A 51 8.37 8.36 10.63
CA LYS A 51 6.96 8.02 10.80
C LYS A 51 6.13 8.93 9.90
N ILE A 52 5.29 8.35 9.05
CA ILE A 52 4.33 9.12 8.24
C ILE A 52 3.19 9.57 9.16
N SER A 53 2.74 10.81 9.00
CA SER A 53 1.66 11.33 9.86
C SER A 53 0.34 10.60 9.58
N MET A 54 -0.51 10.48 10.59
CA MET A 54 -1.83 9.86 10.40
C MET A 54 -2.67 10.64 9.39
N THR A 55 -2.53 11.98 9.36
CA THR A 55 -3.20 12.84 8.39
C THR A 55 -2.80 12.49 6.96
N ASP A 56 -1.50 12.36 6.69
CA ASP A 56 -1.01 11.99 5.36
C ASP A 56 -1.52 10.62 4.90
N ILE A 57 -1.54 9.63 5.81
CA ILE A 57 -2.10 8.30 5.53
C ILE A 57 -3.59 8.39 5.20
N LEU A 58 -4.35 9.20 5.94
CA LEU A 58 -5.78 9.41 5.67
C LEU A 58 -6.02 10.12 4.34
N ASP A 59 -5.22 11.14 4.02
CA ASP A 59 -5.32 11.88 2.76
C ASP A 59 -5.01 10.97 1.56
N ILE A 60 -3.97 10.12 1.66
CA ILE A 60 -3.66 9.10 0.65
C ILE A 60 -4.85 8.15 0.47
N LYS A 61 -5.45 7.65 1.57
CA LYS A 61 -6.60 6.74 1.53
C LYS A 61 -7.81 7.37 0.84
N GLU A 62 -8.14 8.62 1.17
CA GLU A 62 -9.27 9.32 0.54
C GLU A 62 -9.03 9.60 -0.94
N LEU A 63 -7.81 9.98 -1.34
CA LEU A 63 -7.45 10.15 -2.75
C LEU A 63 -7.54 8.83 -3.54
N LEU A 64 -7.07 7.72 -2.96
CA LEU A 64 -7.17 6.39 -3.58
C LEU A 64 -8.64 5.95 -3.73
N LYS A 65 -9.47 6.22 -2.74
CA LYS A 65 -10.91 5.94 -2.77
C LYS A 65 -11.66 6.78 -3.81
N ALA A 66 -11.23 8.01 -4.05
CA ALA A 66 -11.77 8.88 -5.10
C ALA A 66 -11.23 8.56 -6.51
N SER A 67 -10.26 7.65 -6.61
CA SER A 67 -9.61 7.26 -7.87
C SER A 67 -10.44 6.21 -8.65
N PRO A 68 -10.11 5.94 -9.92
CA PRO A 68 -10.82 4.95 -10.73
C PRO A 68 -10.41 3.48 -10.45
N LEU A 69 -9.76 3.20 -9.31
CA LEU A 69 -9.46 1.83 -8.88
C LEU A 69 -10.76 1.06 -8.62
N LEU A 70 -10.79 -0.22 -9.00
CA LEU A 70 -11.97 -1.08 -8.82
C LEU A 70 -11.96 -1.84 -7.48
N PHE A 71 -10.99 -1.55 -6.62
CA PHE A 71 -10.80 -2.16 -5.31
C PHE A 71 -10.28 -1.11 -4.32
N SER A 72 -10.49 -1.35 -3.02
CA SER A 72 -9.95 -0.52 -1.96
C SER A 72 -8.46 -0.81 -1.73
N VAL A 73 -7.73 0.21 -1.28
CA VAL A 73 -6.32 0.08 -0.92
C VAL A 73 -6.19 0.40 0.57
N ASP A 74 -5.71 -0.55 1.37
CA ASP A 74 -5.42 -0.32 2.78
C ASP A 74 -3.96 0.11 2.95
N VAL A 75 -3.74 1.38 3.26
CA VAL A 75 -2.42 1.99 3.40
C VAL A 75 -2.01 2.09 4.86
N MET A 76 -0.82 1.57 5.17
CA MET A 76 -0.22 1.61 6.50
C MET A 76 1.18 2.20 6.45
N ASP A 77 1.60 2.88 7.51
CA ASP A 77 2.99 3.28 7.72
C ASP A 77 3.76 2.16 8.42
N TRP A 78 4.85 1.68 7.81
CA TRP A 78 5.70 0.64 8.39
C TRP A 78 6.19 1.01 9.78
N ASN A 79 6.60 2.27 9.98
CA ASN A 79 7.16 2.74 11.24
C ASN A 79 6.12 2.80 12.37
N SER A 80 4.83 2.80 12.02
CA SER A 80 3.71 2.76 12.96
C SER A 80 3.27 1.35 13.33
N LEU A 81 3.67 0.32 12.57
CA LEU A 81 3.30 -1.07 12.85
C LEU A 81 4.05 -1.64 14.06
N GLY A 82 3.37 -2.45 14.86
CA GLY A 82 4.02 -3.22 15.93
C GLY A 82 4.95 -4.31 15.39
N GLU A 83 5.98 -4.68 16.15
CA GLU A 83 7.02 -5.62 15.72
C GLU A 83 6.47 -6.98 15.29
N GLY A 84 5.56 -7.57 16.10
CA GLY A 84 4.97 -8.87 15.76
C GLY A 84 4.20 -8.87 14.44
N PHE A 85 3.52 -7.77 14.12
CA PHE A 85 2.83 -7.64 12.83
C PHE A 85 3.82 -7.48 11.68
N ARG A 86 4.87 -6.66 11.84
CA ARG A 86 5.94 -6.53 10.84
C ARG A 86 6.55 -7.88 10.50
N GLN A 87 6.94 -8.66 11.52
CA GLN A 87 7.50 -10.01 11.34
C GLN A 87 6.54 -10.95 10.62
N SER A 88 5.23 -10.85 10.88
CA SER A 88 4.23 -11.72 10.26
C SER A 88 4.08 -11.51 8.75
N ILE A 89 4.27 -10.27 8.27
CA ILE A 89 4.08 -9.90 6.86
C ILE A 89 5.39 -9.76 6.08
N GLU A 90 6.53 -9.67 6.77
CA GLU A 90 7.82 -9.34 6.17
C GLU A 90 8.24 -10.28 5.02
N LYS A 91 8.01 -11.58 5.19
CA LYS A 91 8.29 -12.61 4.17
C LYS A 91 7.46 -12.43 2.88
N ASP A 92 6.29 -11.83 3.01
CA ASP A 92 5.31 -11.69 1.93
C ASP A 92 5.36 -10.28 1.31
N LEU A 93 6.15 -9.35 1.87
CA LEU A 93 6.31 -8.03 1.28
C LEU A 93 6.88 -8.12 -0.14
N ARG A 94 6.24 -7.41 -1.07
CA ARG A 94 6.72 -7.22 -2.44
C ARG A 94 6.76 -5.74 -2.75
N GLU A 95 7.94 -5.28 -3.13
CA GLU A 95 8.15 -3.89 -3.56
C GLU A 95 7.36 -3.67 -4.86
N ILE A 96 6.49 -2.66 -4.85
CA ILE A 96 5.82 -2.16 -6.06
C ILE A 96 6.76 -1.20 -6.79
N ILE A 97 7.55 -0.41 -6.04
CA ILE A 97 8.56 0.54 -6.51
C ILE A 97 9.70 0.77 -5.52
#